data_AF-A0A024U2G8-F1
#
_entry.id   AF-A0A024U2G8-F1
#
_cell.length_a   1.000
_cell.length_b   1.000
_cell.length_c   1.000
_cell.angle_alpha   90.00
_cell.angle_beta   90.00
_cell.angle_gamma   90.00
#
_symmetry.space_group_name_H-M   'P 1'
#
loop_
_entity.id
_entity.type
_entity.pdbx_description
1 polymer ?
#
loop_
_entity_poly.entity_id
_entity_poly.type
_entity_poly.pdbx_seq_one_letter_code
_entity_poly.pdbx_strand_id
1 'polypeptide(L)'
;MKLWALVGILIQSLLDNASPASVEQLTSESTSVACNGYAGYCNRSVSQVLWMGAHNALTDAGFALQRNQFVSGPALLDAGIRYLDIDTCAYVKQGKRTAPMVCHGSEWYLAQVYQSALAGLVPIMEWLVRHPREVIILNFGDISDFEAVNSHGVATSTLTLREELRAVVRQVFGSMAIWRGEPLDAAVNANRATLSDLIAANRRVVVNIGISRSDNSNAWGQSDRVCREAWYPDPLDWNDMHTDYNWAPVMDAVEATMRSPCATAPQLLNKLEFQFHNSFGGSVDAASVGIVLNEYMASLEHRNGPTSRSPYFPFNLILTDHADKWRSYHAEWHRRQLSFQPGN
;
A
#
# COMPACT_ATOMS: atom_id res chain seq x y z
N MET A 1 -22.00 -6.40 -57.75
CA MET A 1 -22.31 -7.83 -57.51
C MET A 1 -21.20 -8.67 -58.10
N LYS A 2 -20.72 -9.66 -57.33
CA LYS A 2 -19.75 -10.72 -57.66
C LYS A 2 -18.27 -10.31 -57.78
N LEU A 3 -17.61 -10.19 -56.63
CA LEU A 3 -16.16 -10.38 -56.50
C LEU A 3 -15.81 -11.02 -55.13
N TRP A 4 -16.44 -12.16 -54.83
CA TRP A 4 -16.20 -12.98 -53.63
C TRP A 4 -16.29 -14.47 -53.98
N ALA A 5 -15.51 -14.92 -54.97
CA ALA A 5 -15.54 -16.33 -55.39
C ALA A 5 -14.20 -16.84 -55.98
N LEU A 6 -13.05 -16.31 -55.55
CA LEU A 6 -11.74 -16.69 -56.13
C LEU A 6 -10.60 -16.88 -55.10
N VAL A 7 -10.93 -17.05 -53.81
CA VAL A 7 -9.96 -17.41 -52.74
C VAL A 7 -10.31 -18.78 -52.12
N GLY A 8 -11.05 -19.62 -52.85
CA GLY A 8 -11.52 -20.93 -52.37
C GLY A 8 -10.81 -22.15 -52.97
N ILE A 9 -9.84 -21.97 -53.87
CA ILE A 9 -9.21 -23.08 -54.59
C ILE A 9 -7.70 -22.82 -54.72
N LEU A 10 -6.98 -22.80 -53.59
CA LEU A 10 -5.52 -22.95 -53.58
C LEU A 10 -4.94 -23.40 -52.23
N ILE A 11 -5.73 -24.06 -51.37
CA ILE A 11 -5.27 -24.62 -50.08
C ILE A 11 -5.87 -26.03 -49.89
N GLN A 12 -5.73 -26.90 -50.91
CA GLN A 12 -6.12 -28.32 -50.77
C GLN A 12 -5.12 -29.28 -51.45
N SER A 13 -3.90 -28.83 -51.78
CA SER A 13 -2.84 -29.67 -52.37
C SER A 13 -1.50 -29.63 -51.64
N LEU A 14 -1.49 -29.19 -50.36
CA LEU A 14 -0.29 -29.20 -49.52
C LEU A 14 -0.46 -29.99 -48.20
N LEU A 15 -1.50 -30.82 -48.09
CA LEU A 15 -1.83 -31.57 -46.86
C LEU A 15 -1.49 -33.08 -46.90
N ASP A 16 -0.75 -33.58 -47.87
CA ASP A 16 -0.48 -35.03 -48.01
C ASP A 16 1.01 -35.41 -48.00
N ASN A 17 1.85 -34.81 -47.16
CA ASN A 17 3.18 -35.37 -46.84
C ASN A 17 3.81 -34.78 -45.57
N ALA A 18 3.42 -35.29 -44.40
CA ALA A 18 4.21 -35.16 -43.18
C ALA A 18 4.11 -36.45 -42.36
N SER A 19 5.23 -37.17 -42.26
CA SER A 19 5.41 -38.32 -41.36
C SER A 19 5.21 -37.93 -39.89
N PRO A 20 4.83 -38.89 -39.00
CA PRO A 20 4.62 -38.60 -37.58
C PRO A 20 5.98 -38.55 -36.88
N ALA A 21 6.62 -37.38 -36.89
CA ALA A 21 7.69 -37.09 -35.94
C ALA A 21 7.03 -36.74 -34.60
N SER A 22 7.34 -37.57 -33.60
CA SER A 22 7.23 -37.34 -32.15
C SER A 22 6.80 -35.92 -31.75
N VAL A 23 5.55 -35.82 -31.31
CA VAL A 23 5.04 -34.67 -30.56
C VAL A 23 5.76 -34.67 -29.22
N GLU A 24 6.92 -34.03 -29.16
CA GLU A 24 7.44 -33.52 -27.90
C GLU A 24 6.40 -32.52 -27.39
N GLN A 25 5.72 -32.96 -26.33
CA GLN A 25 4.81 -32.18 -25.54
C GLN A 25 5.63 -31.05 -24.91
N LEU A 26 5.75 -29.93 -25.63
CA LEU A 26 6.10 -28.64 -25.08
C LEU A 26 5.04 -28.36 -24.01
N THR A 27 5.36 -28.74 -22.79
CA THR A 27 4.74 -28.17 -21.61
C THR A 27 4.96 -26.68 -21.73
N SER A 28 3.92 -25.97 -22.19
CA SER A 28 3.73 -24.57 -21.89
C SER A 28 3.92 -24.45 -20.37
N GLU A 29 5.10 -24.03 -19.92
CA GLU A 29 5.22 -23.35 -18.65
C GLU A 29 4.16 -22.25 -18.72
N SER A 30 3.04 -22.45 -18.03
CA SER A 30 2.20 -21.33 -17.71
C SER A 30 3.12 -20.41 -16.93
N THR A 31 3.56 -19.32 -17.54
CA THR A 31 4.14 -18.21 -16.81
C THR A 31 3.07 -17.83 -15.82
N SER A 32 3.17 -18.35 -14.59
CA SER A 32 2.12 -18.26 -13.60
C SER A 32 1.85 -16.78 -13.41
N VAL A 33 0.69 -16.32 -13.86
CA VAL A 33 0.49 -14.89 -14.07
C VAL A 33 0.44 -14.23 -12.69
N ALA A 34 1.47 -13.46 -12.37
CA ALA A 34 1.70 -12.95 -11.02
C ALA A 34 0.66 -11.89 -10.60
N CYS A 35 0.33 -11.81 -9.31
CA CYS A 35 -0.50 -10.74 -8.73
C CYS A 35 0.40 -9.91 -7.80
N ASN A 36 0.41 -8.59 -7.95
CA ASN A 36 1.41 -7.75 -7.29
C ASN A 36 2.85 -8.24 -7.46
N GLY A 37 3.21 -8.63 -8.69
CA GLY A 37 4.54 -9.17 -9.01
C GLY A 37 4.84 -10.58 -8.46
N TYR A 38 3.94 -11.25 -7.74
CA TYR A 38 4.16 -12.63 -7.27
C TYR A 38 2.96 -13.58 -7.50
N ALA A 39 3.19 -14.75 -8.08
CA ALA A 39 2.12 -15.71 -8.41
C ALA A 39 1.40 -16.28 -7.17
N GLY A 40 2.15 -16.56 -6.10
CA GLY A 40 1.62 -17.02 -4.81
C GLY A 40 0.69 -16.02 -4.11
N TYR A 41 0.57 -14.78 -4.58
CA TYR A 41 -0.40 -13.82 -4.07
C TYR A 41 -1.77 -13.91 -4.71
N CYS A 42 -1.89 -14.53 -5.89
CA CYS A 42 -3.16 -14.55 -6.60
C CYS A 42 -4.29 -15.25 -5.84
N ASN A 43 -3.98 -16.27 -5.04
CA ASN A 43 -4.96 -17.00 -4.21
C ASN A 43 -5.06 -16.51 -2.76
N ARG A 44 -4.44 -15.37 -2.44
CA ARG A 44 -4.45 -14.77 -1.10
C ARG A 44 -5.44 -13.63 -1.06
N SER A 45 -6.11 -13.45 0.07
CA SER A 45 -6.91 -12.24 0.32
C SER A 45 -6.02 -11.07 0.75
N VAL A 46 -6.59 -9.87 0.84
CA VAL A 46 -5.86 -8.67 1.31
C VAL A 46 -5.21 -8.90 2.69
N SER A 47 -5.88 -9.61 3.61
CA SER A 47 -5.31 -9.89 4.94
C SER A 47 -4.20 -10.93 4.96
N GLN A 48 -3.96 -11.65 3.87
CA GLN A 48 -2.99 -12.73 3.79
C GLN A 48 -1.71 -12.34 3.01
N VAL A 49 -1.69 -11.14 2.45
CA VAL A 49 -0.55 -10.59 1.71
C VAL A 49 0.29 -9.72 2.65
N LEU A 50 1.61 -9.80 2.52
CA LEU A 50 2.53 -8.84 3.15
C LEU A 50 2.58 -7.59 2.25
N TRP A 51 2.22 -6.45 2.81
CA TRP A 51 2.17 -5.16 2.16
C TRP A 51 3.36 -4.31 2.59
N MET A 52 4.08 -3.78 1.61
CA MET A 52 5.01 -2.68 1.83
C MET A 52 4.31 -1.36 1.56
N GLY A 53 4.46 -0.43 2.50
CA GLY A 53 3.79 0.86 2.48
C GLY A 53 4.75 2.03 2.51
N ALA A 54 4.31 3.16 1.96
CA ALA A 54 4.95 4.46 2.08
C ALA A 54 4.13 5.37 2.98
N HIS A 55 4.73 5.85 4.06
CA HIS A 55 4.17 6.89 4.94
C HIS A 55 4.23 8.24 4.21
N ASN A 56 3.14 9.01 4.27
CA ASN A 56 2.97 10.30 3.59
C ASN A 56 3.41 10.25 2.12
N ALA A 57 2.96 9.20 1.44
CA ALA A 57 3.03 9.09 0.00
C ALA A 57 2.50 10.37 -0.67
N LEU A 58 3.19 10.78 -1.74
CA LEU A 58 2.93 12.00 -2.52
C LEU A 58 3.43 13.31 -1.91
N THR A 59 4.19 13.29 -0.80
CA THR A 59 4.99 14.44 -0.32
C THR A 59 6.44 14.33 -0.78
N ASP A 60 6.64 14.17 -2.10
CA ASP A 60 7.94 13.87 -2.70
C ASP A 60 8.78 15.08 -3.11
N ALA A 61 8.31 16.28 -2.78
CA ALA A 61 8.99 17.56 -2.98
C ALA A 61 8.98 18.36 -1.68
N GLY A 62 9.90 19.32 -1.53
CA GLY A 62 10.06 20.12 -0.29
C GLY A 62 11.52 20.22 0.16
N PHE A 63 11.78 20.95 1.25
CA PHE A 63 13.11 21.11 1.81
C PHE A 63 13.25 20.31 3.11
N ALA A 64 14.12 19.29 3.11
CA ALA A 64 14.51 18.49 4.27
C ALA A 64 13.37 17.83 5.08
N LEU A 65 12.90 18.47 6.16
CA LEU A 65 12.16 17.83 7.27
C LEU A 65 10.74 17.41 6.94
N GLN A 66 10.11 18.04 5.95
CA GLN A 66 8.72 17.76 5.57
C GLN A 66 8.60 16.80 4.37
N ARG A 67 9.74 16.40 3.78
CA ARG A 67 9.78 15.51 2.62
C ARG A 67 9.86 14.06 3.07
N ASN A 68 8.74 13.34 3.08
CA ASN A 68 8.73 11.93 3.50
C ASN A 68 9.23 10.98 2.41
N GLN A 69 9.05 11.32 1.13
CA GLN A 69 9.46 10.46 0.01
C GLN A 69 10.44 11.19 -0.93
N PHE A 70 11.39 10.46 -1.50
CA PHE A 70 12.34 11.03 -2.47
C PHE A 70 11.91 10.85 -3.93
N VAL A 71 10.83 10.10 -4.16
CA VAL A 71 10.35 9.74 -5.48
C VAL A 71 8.83 9.83 -5.56
N SER A 72 8.32 10.00 -6.78
CA SER A 72 6.89 10.08 -7.07
C SER A 72 6.12 8.81 -6.72
N GLY A 73 4.79 8.93 -6.60
CA GLY A 73 3.87 7.79 -6.41
C GLY A 73 4.15 6.61 -7.35
N PRO A 74 4.20 6.80 -8.70
CA PRO A 74 4.54 5.73 -9.62
C PRO A 74 5.89 5.06 -9.36
N ALA A 75 6.91 5.83 -8.97
CA ALA A 75 8.22 5.27 -8.65
C ALA A 75 8.21 4.44 -7.35
N LEU A 76 7.38 4.80 -6.35
CA LEU A 76 7.12 3.95 -5.19
C LEU A 76 6.46 2.63 -5.61
N LEU A 77 5.51 2.68 -6.54
CA LEU A 77 4.87 1.47 -7.09
C LEU A 77 5.87 0.59 -7.86
N ASP A 78 6.77 1.19 -8.65
CA ASP A 78 7.86 0.46 -9.32
C ASP A 78 8.85 -0.18 -8.32
N ALA A 79 9.01 0.42 -7.13
CA ALA A 79 9.81 -0.12 -6.03
C ALA A 79 9.13 -1.28 -5.27
N GLY A 80 7.86 -1.58 -5.58
CA GLY A 80 7.09 -2.66 -4.93
C GLY A 80 6.15 -2.19 -3.83
N ILE A 81 6.05 -0.89 -3.56
CA ILE A 81 5.11 -0.35 -2.57
C ILE A 81 3.67 -0.52 -3.07
N ARG A 82 2.78 -1.00 -2.20
CA ARG A 82 1.36 -1.23 -2.53
C ARG A 82 0.39 -0.67 -1.51
N TYR A 83 0.89 -0.06 -0.44
CA TYR A 83 0.11 0.75 0.50
C TYR A 83 0.64 2.18 0.45
N LEU A 84 -0.22 3.15 0.16
CA LEU A 84 0.13 4.56 0.11
C LEU A 84 -0.67 5.26 1.21
N ASP A 85 0.00 5.70 2.27
CA ASP A 85 -0.59 6.57 3.28
C ASP A 85 -0.46 8.01 2.82
N ILE A 86 -1.55 8.76 2.69
CA ILE A 86 -1.57 10.07 2.05
C ILE A 86 -2.28 11.06 2.97
N ASP A 87 -1.51 12.02 3.46
CA ASP A 87 -2.01 13.16 4.20
C ASP A 87 -2.71 14.16 3.28
N THR A 88 -3.87 14.63 3.72
CA THR A 88 -4.68 15.59 2.97
C THR A 88 -5.16 16.75 3.82
N CYS A 89 -5.43 17.88 3.18
CA CYS A 89 -5.92 19.07 3.85
C CYS A 89 -6.79 19.93 2.94
N ALA A 90 -7.43 20.91 3.60
CA ALA A 90 -8.11 22.02 2.98
C ALA A 90 -7.66 23.33 3.61
N TYR A 91 -7.61 24.40 2.82
CA TYR A 91 -7.30 25.75 3.30
C TYR A 91 -7.94 26.81 2.43
N VAL A 92 -7.97 28.06 2.90
CA VAL A 92 -8.47 29.20 2.12
C VAL A 92 -7.32 29.91 1.42
N LYS A 93 -7.40 30.03 0.10
CA LYS A 93 -6.52 30.86 -0.73
C LYS A 93 -7.33 31.94 -1.40
N GLN A 94 -6.99 33.22 -1.15
CA GLN A 94 -7.67 34.37 -1.76
C GLN A 94 -9.21 34.33 -1.59
N GLY A 95 -9.67 33.99 -0.38
CA GLY A 95 -11.10 33.90 -0.06
C GLY A 95 -11.84 32.70 -0.67
N LYS A 96 -11.10 31.71 -1.22
CA LYS A 96 -11.68 30.49 -1.78
C LYS A 96 -11.08 29.24 -1.12
N ARG A 97 -11.94 28.29 -0.76
CA ARG A 97 -11.52 26.96 -0.30
C ARG A 97 -10.74 26.25 -1.40
N THR A 98 -9.61 25.69 -1.01
CA THR A 98 -8.73 24.88 -1.83
C THR A 98 -8.62 23.50 -1.19
N ALA A 99 -9.28 22.51 -1.80
CA ALA A 99 -9.42 21.16 -1.26
C ALA A 99 -9.74 20.15 -2.38
N PRO A 100 -9.46 18.86 -2.20
CA PRO A 100 -8.47 18.32 -1.25
C PRO A 100 -7.06 18.47 -1.82
N MET A 101 -6.12 18.83 -0.95
CA MET A 101 -4.71 18.98 -1.27
C MET A 101 -3.91 17.90 -0.58
N VAL A 102 -2.82 17.44 -1.21
CA VAL A 102 -1.78 16.65 -0.54
C VAL A 102 -0.94 17.61 0.30
N CYS A 103 -0.74 17.23 1.55
CA CYS A 103 0.05 18.02 2.49
C CYS A 103 0.70 17.14 3.54
N HIS A 104 1.36 17.76 4.52
CA HIS A 104 1.97 17.10 5.66
C HIS A 104 1.89 18.02 6.87
N GLY A 105 1.45 17.49 8.01
CA GLY A 105 1.28 18.24 9.25
C GLY A 105 -0.09 18.90 9.42
N SER A 106 -0.47 19.11 10.67
CA SER A 106 -1.80 19.55 11.09
C SER A 106 -1.84 20.97 11.68
N GLU A 107 -0.67 21.62 11.83
CA GLU A 107 -0.55 23.01 12.27
C GLU A 107 -0.18 23.91 11.10
N TRP A 108 -1.02 24.90 10.78
CA TRP A 108 -0.92 25.67 9.51
C TRP A 108 0.47 26.27 9.25
N TYR A 109 1.15 26.76 10.28
CA TYR A 109 2.44 27.43 10.16
C TYR A 109 3.62 26.46 9.95
N LEU A 110 3.42 25.17 10.19
CA LEU A 110 4.39 24.09 9.94
C LEU A 110 3.97 23.18 8.78
N ALA A 111 2.69 23.22 8.40
CA ALA A 111 2.13 22.35 7.41
C ALA A 111 2.72 22.62 6.04
N GLN A 112 3.15 21.55 5.36
CA GLN A 112 3.56 21.62 3.97
C GLN A 112 2.35 21.35 3.09
N VAL A 113 2.00 22.28 2.20
CA VAL A 113 1.00 22.03 1.15
C VAL A 113 1.71 21.89 -0.19
N TYR A 114 1.42 20.82 -0.93
CA TYR A 114 2.15 20.51 -2.16
C TYR A 114 1.30 20.65 -3.43
N GLN A 115 0.44 19.68 -3.70
CA GLN A 115 -0.33 19.58 -4.93
C GLN A 115 -1.78 19.19 -4.62
N SER A 116 -2.68 19.30 -5.60
CA SER A 116 -4.03 18.78 -5.41
C SER A 116 -4.02 17.26 -5.34
N ALA A 117 -4.91 16.66 -4.55
CA ALA A 117 -5.04 15.20 -4.49
C ALA A 117 -5.32 14.61 -5.87
N LEU A 118 -6.06 15.32 -6.73
CA LEU A 118 -6.28 14.94 -8.12
C LEU A 118 -4.96 14.80 -8.89
N ALA A 119 -4.09 15.82 -8.83
CA ALA A 119 -2.80 15.81 -9.53
C ALA A 119 -1.89 14.67 -9.03
N GLY A 120 -1.90 14.38 -7.73
CA GLY A 120 -1.09 13.29 -7.17
C GLY A 120 -1.62 11.88 -7.48
N LEU A 121 -2.95 11.70 -7.56
CA LEU A 121 -3.56 10.39 -7.78
C LEU A 121 -3.65 9.97 -9.25
N VAL A 122 -3.72 10.92 -10.19
CA VAL A 122 -3.79 10.62 -11.64
C VAL A 122 -2.60 9.76 -12.12
N PRO A 123 -1.34 10.10 -11.80
CA PRO A 123 -0.19 9.26 -12.19
C PRO A 123 -0.24 7.84 -11.63
N ILE A 124 -0.78 7.64 -10.42
CA ILE A 124 -0.98 6.32 -9.82
C ILE A 124 -2.01 5.51 -10.61
N MET A 125 -3.13 6.14 -10.99
CA MET A 125 -4.14 5.50 -11.83
C MET A 125 -3.57 5.08 -13.18
N GLU A 126 -2.83 5.96 -13.85
CA GLU A 126 -2.19 5.63 -15.12
C GLU A 126 -1.21 4.47 -14.98
N TRP A 127 -0.48 4.41 -13.87
CA TRP A 127 0.38 3.27 -13.55
C TRP A 127 -0.44 1.97 -13.40
N LEU A 128 -1.57 1.99 -12.71
CA LEU A 128 -2.47 0.82 -12.57
C LEU A 128 -3.12 0.39 -13.87
N VAL A 129 -3.31 1.29 -14.83
CA VAL A 129 -3.77 0.95 -16.19
C VAL A 129 -2.71 0.17 -16.95
N ARG A 130 -1.43 0.58 -16.83
CA ARG A 130 -0.29 -0.12 -17.43
C ARG A 130 0.06 -1.42 -16.72
N HIS A 131 -0.33 -1.56 -15.45
CA HIS A 131 -0.09 -2.74 -14.63
C HIS A 131 -1.41 -3.35 -14.15
N PRO A 132 -2.14 -4.08 -15.02
CA PRO A 132 -3.52 -4.51 -14.76
C PRO A 132 -3.64 -5.57 -13.65
N ARG A 133 -2.52 -6.15 -13.19
CA ARG A 133 -2.48 -7.21 -12.17
C ARG A 133 -2.05 -6.72 -10.79
N GLU A 134 -2.13 -5.42 -10.61
CA GLU A 134 -1.73 -4.75 -9.39
C GLU A 134 -2.97 -4.31 -8.62
N VAL A 135 -2.95 -4.58 -7.31
CA VAL A 135 -3.91 -4.15 -6.30
C VAL A 135 -3.16 -3.29 -5.30
N ILE A 136 -3.69 -2.10 -5.01
CA ILE A 136 -3.10 -1.17 -4.04
C ILE A 136 -4.11 -0.79 -2.96
N ILE A 137 -3.59 -0.26 -1.87
CA ILE A 137 -4.35 0.33 -0.77
C ILE A 137 -3.99 1.82 -0.71
N LEU A 138 -5.00 2.67 -0.79
CA LEU A 138 -4.90 4.10 -0.51
C LEU A 138 -5.48 4.34 0.87
N ASN A 139 -4.65 4.81 1.79
CA ASN A 139 -5.07 5.25 3.10
C ASN A 139 -4.94 6.77 3.15
N PHE A 140 -6.03 7.44 3.51
CA PHE A 140 -6.00 8.87 3.79
C PHE A 140 -6.18 9.04 5.30
N GLY A 141 -5.12 8.77 6.07
CA GLY A 141 -5.14 8.74 7.53
C GLY A 141 -5.36 10.12 8.11
N ASP A 142 -4.39 11.01 7.88
CA ASP A 142 -4.47 12.39 8.35
C ASP A 142 -5.19 13.29 7.35
N ILE A 143 -6.23 13.93 7.89
CA ILE A 143 -7.12 14.80 7.14
C ILE A 143 -7.26 16.09 7.95
N SER A 144 -6.58 17.13 7.49
CA SER A 144 -6.40 18.40 8.20
C SER A 144 -7.16 19.53 7.51
N ASP A 145 -8.38 19.82 7.97
CA ASP A 145 -9.13 21.00 7.47
C ASP A 145 -8.71 22.25 8.25
N PHE A 146 -7.88 23.11 7.65
CA PHE A 146 -7.39 24.33 8.30
C PHE A 146 -8.48 25.41 8.48
N GLU A 147 -9.68 25.19 7.92
CA GLU A 147 -10.86 26.02 8.22
C GLU A 147 -11.56 25.58 9.52
N ALA A 148 -11.20 24.41 10.05
CA ALA A 148 -11.74 23.84 11.28
C ALA A 148 -10.61 23.42 12.22
N VAL A 149 -10.15 24.34 13.07
CA VAL A 149 -9.10 24.07 14.08
C VAL A 149 -9.69 23.88 15.47
N ASN A 150 -9.04 23.05 16.29
CA ASN A 150 -9.39 22.89 17.69
C ASN A 150 -8.85 24.05 18.55
N SER A 151 -9.04 23.99 19.87
CA SER A 151 -8.59 25.02 20.82
C SER A 151 -7.07 25.24 20.87
N HIS A 152 -6.30 24.34 20.29
CA HIS A 152 -4.84 24.40 20.21
C HIS A 152 -4.33 24.86 18.84
N GLY A 153 -5.22 25.24 17.91
CA GLY A 153 -4.84 25.65 16.56
C GLY A 153 -4.47 24.51 15.62
N VAL A 154 -4.74 23.26 16.04
CA VAL A 154 -4.51 22.06 15.23
C VAL A 154 -5.74 21.82 14.36
N ALA A 155 -5.53 21.64 13.06
CA ALA A 155 -6.57 21.31 12.09
C ALA A 155 -7.27 20.00 12.44
N THR A 156 -8.56 19.92 12.13
CA THR A 156 -9.39 18.75 12.42
C THR A 156 -9.91 18.12 11.14
N SER A 157 -10.21 16.83 11.21
CA SER A 157 -10.84 16.11 10.12
C SER A 157 -12.33 16.44 10.05
N THR A 158 -12.78 17.01 8.92
CA THR A 158 -14.20 17.37 8.70
C THR A 158 -14.87 16.40 7.72
N LEU A 159 -16.19 16.22 7.87
CA LEU A 159 -16.99 15.46 6.90
C LEU A 159 -16.89 16.07 5.49
N THR A 160 -16.85 17.40 5.39
CA THR A 160 -16.71 18.11 4.12
C THR A 160 -15.46 17.69 3.38
N LEU A 161 -14.29 17.75 4.02
CA LEU A 161 -13.03 17.37 3.40
C LEU A 161 -12.99 15.87 3.04
N ARG A 162 -13.56 15.00 3.88
CA ARG A 162 -13.67 13.57 3.60
C ARG A 162 -14.52 13.29 2.35
N GLU A 163 -15.63 13.98 2.15
CA GLU A 163 -16.47 13.82 0.95
C GLU A 163 -15.84 14.44 -0.30
N GLU A 164 -15.16 15.59 -0.17
CA GLU A 164 -14.36 16.18 -1.26
C GLU A 164 -13.28 15.18 -1.74
N LEU A 165 -12.60 14.53 -0.80
CA LEU A 165 -11.61 13.50 -1.09
C LEU A 165 -12.22 12.26 -1.75
N ARG A 166 -13.33 11.77 -1.22
CA ARG A 166 -14.09 10.66 -1.83
C ARG A 166 -14.49 10.98 -3.26
N ALA A 167 -14.93 12.20 -3.55
CA ALA A 167 -15.29 12.64 -4.89
C ALA A 167 -14.08 12.59 -5.84
N VAL A 168 -12.91 13.08 -5.41
CA VAL A 168 -11.67 13.01 -6.20
C VAL A 168 -11.24 11.56 -6.46
N VAL A 169 -11.24 10.70 -5.44
CA VAL A 169 -10.86 9.28 -5.62
C VAL A 169 -11.80 8.59 -6.61
N ARG A 170 -13.11 8.88 -6.55
CA ARG A 170 -14.09 8.37 -7.54
C ARG A 170 -13.85 8.92 -8.93
N GLN A 171 -13.53 10.20 -9.04
CA GLN A 171 -13.22 10.82 -10.33
C GLN A 171 -12.00 10.16 -10.97
N VAL A 172 -10.97 9.85 -10.18
CA VAL A 172 -9.70 9.28 -10.69
C VAL A 172 -9.82 7.79 -10.97
N PHE A 173 -10.28 7.00 -10.01
CA PHE A 173 -10.23 5.53 -10.09
C PHE A 173 -11.55 4.91 -10.55
N GLY A 174 -12.66 5.67 -10.55
CA GLY A 174 -13.96 5.19 -10.99
C GLY A 174 -14.35 3.87 -10.31
N SER A 175 -14.67 2.88 -11.13
CA SER A 175 -15.03 1.53 -10.67
C SER A 175 -13.84 0.70 -10.19
N MET A 176 -12.59 1.17 -10.26
CA MET A 176 -11.45 0.46 -9.66
C MET A 176 -11.41 0.57 -8.14
N ALA A 177 -11.96 1.65 -7.60
CA ALA A 177 -11.98 1.92 -6.17
C ALA A 177 -13.03 1.07 -5.45
N ILE A 178 -12.61 0.43 -4.37
CA ILE A 178 -13.40 -0.39 -3.45
C ILE A 178 -13.77 0.48 -2.25
N TRP A 179 -15.07 0.57 -1.99
CA TRP A 179 -15.67 1.37 -0.93
C TRP A 179 -16.55 0.51 -0.02
N ARG A 180 -16.75 0.97 1.20
CA ARG A 180 -17.61 0.28 2.15
C ARG A 180 -19.05 0.33 1.65
N GLY A 181 -19.74 -0.81 1.70
CA GLY A 181 -21.18 -0.89 1.45
C GLY A 181 -21.60 -0.70 -0.01
N GLU A 182 -20.67 -0.63 -0.96
CA GLU A 182 -21.04 -0.53 -2.37
C GLU A 182 -21.53 -1.86 -2.94
N PRO A 183 -22.62 -1.87 -3.75
CA PRO A 183 -23.14 -3.07 -4.37
C PRO A 183 -22.10 -3.81 -5.22
N LEU A 184 -21.25 -3.08 -5.95
CA LEU A 184 -20.18 -3.66 -6.77
C LEU A 184 -19.14 -4.41 -5.92
N ASP A 185 -18.83 -3.94 -4.71
CA ASP A 185 -17.89 -4.61 -3.79
C ASP A 185 -18.52 -5.78 -3.05
N ALA A 186 -19.81 -5.66 -2.72
CA ALA A 186 -20.58 -6.76 -2.16
C ALA A 186 -20.65 -7.94 -3.14
N ALA A 187 -20.81 -7.66 -4.43
CA ALA A 187 -20.86 -8.70 -5.48
C ALA A 187 -19.57 -9.53 -5.60
N VAL A 188 -18.41 -8.91 -5.36
CA VAL A 188 -17.09 -9.58 -5.39
C VAL A 188 -16.72 -10.12 -4.00
N ASN A 189 -17.49 -9.81 -2.96
CA ASN A 189 -17.14 -10.08 -1.56
C ASN A 189 -15.73 -9.57 -1.23
N ALA A 190 -15.46 -8.28 -1.52
CA ALA A 190 -14.12 -7.69 -1.50
C ALA A 190 -13.34 -7.90 -0.18
N ASN A 191 -14.03 -8.14 0.94
CA ASN A 191 -13.41 -8.45 2.23
C ASN A 191 -12.76 -9.84 2.31
N ARG A 192 -13.25 -10.81 1.51
CA ARG A 192 -12.75 -12.19 1.46
C ARG A 192 -12.18 -12.60 0.10
N ALA A 193 -12.45 -11.79 -0.92
CA ALA A 193 -11.92 -11.96 -2.27
C ALA A 193 -10.39 -12.15 -2.26
N THR A 194 -9.93 -13.04 -3.11
CA THR A 194 -8.49 -13.14 -3.40
C THR A 194 -8.04 -11.98 -4.28
N LEU A 195 -6.73 -11.74 -4.36
CA LEU A 195 -6.20 -10.74 -5.28
C LEU A 195 -6.57 -11.05 -6.73
N SER A 196 -6.65 -12.33 -7.12
CA SER A 196 -7.09 -12.72 -8.46
C SER A 196 -8.56 -12.35 -8.71
N ASP A 197 -9.44 -12.53 -7.72
CA ASP A 197 -10.86 -12.16 -7.85
C ASP A 197 -11.02 -10.64 -8.01
N LEU A 198 -10.29 -9.88 -7.19
CA LEU A 198 -10.24 -8.42 -7.23
C LEU A 198 -9.73 -7.91 -8.59
N ILE A 199 -8.65 -8.50 -9.10
CA ILE A 199 -8.08 -8.18 -10.42
C ILE A 199 -9.08 -8.51 -11.54
N ALA A 200 -9.69 -9.69 -11.51
CA ALA A 200 -10.66 -10.13 -12.51
C ALA A 200 -11.90 -9.22 -12.57
N ALA A 201 -12.33 -8.71 -11.43
CA ALA A 201 -13.43 -7.75 -11.33
C ALA A 201 -13.00 -6.29 -11.58
N ASN A 202 -11.72 -6.03 -11.85
CA ASN A 202 -11.11 -4.71 -11.90
C ASN A 202 -11.42 -3.85 -10.66
N ARG A 203 -11.53 -4.47 -9.47
CA ARG A 203 -11.67 -3.82 -8.16
C ARG A 203 -10.29 -3.86 -7.50
N ARG A 204 -9.45 -2.86 -7.76
CA ARG A 204 -8.00 -2.93 -7.50
C ARG A 204 -7.45 -1.83 -6.60
N VAL A 205 -8.29 -0.90 -6.16
CA VAL A 205 -7.89 0.22 -5.30
C VAL A 205 -8.71 0.18 -4.02
N VAL A 206 -8.12 -0.32 -2.96
CA VAL A 206 -8.74 -0.41 -1.65
C VAL A 206 -8.62 0.94 -0.95
N VAL A 207 -9.72 1.57 -0.51
CA VAL A 207 -9.68 2.95 0.02
C VAL A 207 -10.10 3.03 1.49
N ASN A 208 -9.33 3.78 2.29
CA ASN A 208 -9.70 4.22 3.64
C ASN A 208 -9.66 5.74 3.72
N ILE A 209 -10.61 6.37 4.43
CA ILE A 209 -10.68 7.82 4.64
C ILE A 209 -10.83 8.11 6.14
N GLY A 210 -9.85 8.82 6.70
CA GLY A 210 -9.77 9.24 8.09
C GLY A 210 -9.12 8.19 8.99
N ILE A 211 -8.36 8.66 9.98
CA ILE A 211 -7.61 7.83 10.94
C ILE A 211 -8.50 7.00 11.87
N SER A 212 -9.62 7.59 12.32
CA SER A 212 -10.54 6.96 13.28
C SER A 212 -11.41 5.88 12.63
N ARG A 213 -12.17 5.13 13.43
CA ARG A 213 -13.23 4.25 12.89
C ARG A 213 -14.24 5.12 12.14
N SER A 214 -14.73 4.64 11.00
CA SER A 214 -15.63 5.43 10.17
C SER A 214 -16.93 5.75 10.90
N ASP A 215 -17.30 7.02 10.87
CA ASP A 215 -18.64 7.53 11.17
C ASP A 215 -19.58 7.45 9.95
N ASN A 216 -19.07 7.02 8.80
CA ASN A 216 -19.77 6.94 7.53
C ASN A 216 -19.94 5.47 7.08
N SER A 217 -21.16 5.08 6.74
CA SER A 217 -21.43 3.72 6.26
C SER A 217 -20.82 3.42 4.88
N ASN A 218 -20.42 4.45 4.12
CA ASN A 218 -19.98 4.35 2.73
C ASN A 218 -18.45 4.44 2.54
N ALA A 219 -17.70 4.60 3.64
CA ALA A 219 -16.24 4.55 3.63
C ALA A 219 -15.75 3.79 4.86
N TRP A 220 -14.57 3.18 4.75
CA TRP A 220 -13.83 2.71 5.93
C TRP A 220 -12.92 3.81 6.41
N GLY A 221 -12.78 3.95 7.71
CA GLY A 221 -11.65 4.65 8.29
C GLY A 221 -10.48 3.69 8.49
N GLN A 222 -9.29 4.21 8.72
CA GLN A 222 -8.09 3.42 8.96
C GLN A 222 -8.31 2.46 10.13
N SER A 223 -8.83 2.93 11.26
CA SER A 223 -9.08 2.10 12.45
C SER A 223 -10.19 1.04 12.28
N ASP A 224 -10.93 1.04 11.15
CA ASP A 224 -11.83 -0.07 10.82
C ASP A 224 -11.08 -1.29 10.29
N ARG A 225 -9.87 -1.11 9.77
CA ARG A 225 -9.17 -2.11 8.95
C ARG A 225 -7.71 -2.31 9.32
N VAL A 226 -7.09 -1.30 9.91
CA VAL A 226 -5.74 -1.35 10.45
C VAL A 226 -5.85 -1.61 11.95
N CYS A 227 -5.22 -2.68 12.42
CA CYS A 227 -5.10 -2.94 13.84
C CYS A 227 -4.13 -1.92 14.43
N ARG A 228 -4.65 -1.14 15.38
CA ARG A 228 -3.96 -0.17 16.23
C ARG A 228 -3.01 0.76 15.46
N GLU A 229 -3.45 1.99 15.32
CA GLU A 229 -2.56 3.08 14.92
C GLU A 229 -1.61 3.37 16.09
N ALA A 230 -0.33 3.07 15.89
CA ALA A 230 0.73 3.26 16.85
C ALA A 230 2.06 3.38 16.11
N TRP A 231 2.89 4.30 16.59
CA TRP A 231 4.28 4.49 16.16
C TRP A 231 5.19 4.62 17.38
N TYR A 232 6.51 4.60 17.15
CA TYR A 232 7.49 4.96 18.18
C TYR A 232 7.65 6.48 18.21
N PRO A 233 7.33 7.17 19.32
CA PRO A 233 7.25 8.63 19.35
C PRO A 233 8.57 9.33 19.67
N ASP A 234 9.54 8.59 20.23
CA ASP A 234 10.77 9.18 20.77
C ASP A 234 11.88 9.20 19.71
N PRO A 235 12.80 10.17 19.76
CA PRO A 235 13.98 10.14 18.92
C PRO A 235 14.89 8.96 19.27
N LEU A 236 15.58 8.43 18.25
CA LEU A 236 16.58 7.39 18.48
C LEU A 236 17.84 7.96 19.11
N ASP A 237 18.24 7.39 20.26
CA ASP A 237 19.53 7.67 20.89
C ASP A 237 20.66 7.01 20.09
N TRP A 238 21.76 7.74 19.91
CA TRP A 238 22.97 7.20 19.29
C TRP A 238 23.70 6.22 20.23
N ASN A 239 24.22 5.12 19.67
CA ASN A 239 24.97 4.08 20.37
C ASN A 239 26.41 4.01 19.85
N ASP A 240 27.32 4.67 20.58
CA ASP A 240 28.76 4.73 20.26
C ASP A 240 29.43 3.36 20.14
N MET A 241 28.91 2.32 20.82
CA MET A 241 29.52 0.98 20.81
C MET A 241 29.24 0.21 19.52
N HIS A 242 28.12 0.47 18.86
CA HIS A 242 27.70 -0.22 17.64
C HIS A 242 27.78 0.66 16.39
N THR A 243 28.22 1.92 16.54
CA THR A 243 28.25 2.92 15.46
C THR A 243 26.89 3.07 14.75
N ASP A 244 25.81 2.94 15.52
CA ASP A 244 24.41 2.97 15.07
C ASP A 244 23.51 3.49 16.21
N TYR A 245 22.19 3.34 16.12
CA TYR A 245 21.23 3.76 17.14
C TYR A 245 20.93 2.70 18.22
N ASN A 246 20.40 3.12 19.36
CA ASN A 246 19.88 2.24 20.40
C ASN A 246 18.46 1.79 20.05
N TRP A 247 18.37 0.61 19.44
CA TRP A 247 17.10 0.05 18.96
C TRP A 247 16.26 -0.67 20.01
N ALA A 248 16.81 -0.97 21.20
CA ALA A 248 16.10 -1.75 22.21
C ALA A 248 14.79 -1.09 22.69
N PRO A 249 14.74 0.22 23.01
CA PRO A 249 13.49 0.89 23.38
C PRO A 249 12.44 0.87 22.27
N VAL A 250 12.86 0.96 21.01
CA VAL A 250 11.96 0.85 19.84
C VAL A 250 11.32 -0.52 19.80
N MET A 251 12.12 -1.57 19.95
CA MET A 251 11.63 -2.95 19.89
C MET A 251 10.68 -3.25 21.05
N ASP A 252 10.98 -2.77 22.25
CA ASP A 252 10.08 -2.91 23.40
C ASP A 252 8.74 -2.19 23.14
N ALA A 253 8.77 -0.98 22.58
CA ALA A 253 7.57 -0.24 22.21
C ALA A 253 6.78 -0.97 21.10
N VAL A 254 7.42 -1.43 20.04
CA VAL A 254 6.79 -2.21 18.96
C VAL A 254 6.10 -3.45 19.52
N GLU A 255 6.76 -4.19 20.41
CA GLU A 255 6.20 -5.40 21.02
C GLU A 255 4.97 -5.08 21.89
N ALA A 256 5.04 -4.04 22.72
CA ALA A 256 3.99 -3.66 23.65
C ALA A 256 2.80 -2.97 22.99
N THR A 257 3.04 -2.12 21.99
CA THR A 257 2.01 -1.22 21.44
C THR A 257 1.51 -1.65 20.07
N MET A 258 2.32 -2.35 19.25
CA MET A 258 1.92 -2.75 17.90
C MET A 258 1.66 -4.25 17.83
N ARG A 259 2.63 -5.08 18.24
CA ARG A 259 2.55 -6.53 18.05
C ARG A 259 1.55 -7.21 18.98
N SER A 260 1.72 -7.08 20.29
CA SER A 260 0.92 -7.81 21.29
C SER A 260 -0.61 -7.60 21.13
N PRO A 261 -1.11 -6.36 20.92
CA PRO A 261 -2.54 -6.12 20.69
C PRO A 261 -3.05 -6.77 19.41
N CYS A 262 -2.29 -6.66 18.31
CA CYS A 262 -2.70 -7.19 17.01
C CYS A 262 -2.56 -8.71 16.91
N ALA A 263 -1.72 -9.32 17.74
CA ALA A 263 -1.62 -10.78 17.84
C ALA A 263 -2.87 -11.42 18.46
N THR A 264 -3.59 -10.70 19.33
CA THR A 264 -4.80 -11.20 20.00
C THR A 264 -6.09 -10.85 19.26
N ALA A 265 -6.11 -9.74 18.52
CA ALA A 265 -7.26 -9.30 17.75
C ALA A 265 -6.84 -8.68 16.39
N PRO A 266 -6.32 -9.49 15.44
CA PRO A 266 -5.85 -8.98 14.16
C PRO A 266 -6.99 -8.36 13.35
N GLN A 267 -6.68 -7.28 12.63
CA GLN A 267 -7.58 -6.68 11.64
C GLN A 267 -7.16 -7.10 10.23
N LEU A 268 -7.80 -6.52 9.21
CA LEU A 268 -7.46 -6.77 7.81
C LEU A 268 -5.98 -6.47 7.53
N LEU A 269 -5.50 -5.35 8.05
CA LEU A 269 -4.12 -4.91 8.00
C LEU A 269 -3.63 -4.79 9.44
N ASN A 270 -2.43 -5.26 9.71
CA ASN A 270 -1.78 -5.19 11.00
C ASN A 270 -0.46 -4.49 10.73
N LYS A 271 -0.44 -3.20 11.08
CA LYS A 271 0.61 -2.27 10.70
C LYS A 271 1.76 -2.39 11.69
N LEU A 272 2.95 -2.57 11.14
CA LEU A 272 4.20 -2.22 11.79
C LEU A 272 4.69 -0.95 11.12
N GLU A 273 4.67 0.14 11.85
CA GLU A 273 5.12 1.43 11.34
C GLU A 273 6.39 1.84 12.03
N PHE A 274 7.31 2.36 11.24
CA PHE A 274 8.46 3.02 11.77
C PHE A 274 8.61 4.43 11.21
N GLN A 275 8.66 5.38 12.14
CA GLN A 275 8.97 6.77 11.87
C GLN A 275 10.29 7.06 12.59
N PHE A 276 11.34 7.41 11.84
CA PHE A 276 12.67 7.48 12.42
C PHE A 276 13.27 8.87 12.31
N HIS A 277 13.42 9.49 13.47
CA HIS A 277 13.98 10.80 13.66
C HIS A 277 15.12 10.64 14.66
N ASN A 278 16.26 11.24 14.38
CA ASN A 278 17.30 11.40 15.38
C ASN A 278 16.95 12.55 16.34
N SER A 279 17.68 12.66 17.45
CA SER A 279 17.44 13.69 18.48
C SER A 279 17.57 15.14 17.98
N PHE A 280 18.09 15.36 16.76
CA PHE A 280 18.19 16.67 16.10
C PHE A 280 17.09 16.89 15.05
N GLY A 281 16.10 15.99 14.99
CA GLY A 281 14.99 16.04 14.03
C GLY A 281 15.34 15.58 12.62
N GLY A 282 16.57 15.11 12.37
CA GLY A 282 16.95 14.57 11.06
C GLY A 282 16.42 13.16 10.85
N SER A 283 16.04 12.82 9.62
CA SER A 283 15.64 11.46 9.26
C SER A 283 16.81 10.49 9.43
N VAL A 284 16.53 9.33 10.02
CA VAL A 284 17.49 8.22 10.08
C VAL A 284 17.64 7.63 8.69
N ASP A 285 18.85 7.23 8.31
CA ASP A 285 19.07 6.69 6.98
C ASP A 285 18.32 5.35 6.79
N ALA A 286 17.68 5.19 5.63
CA ALA A 286 16.86 4.02 5.39
C ALA A 286 17.65 2.69 5.31
N ALA A 287 18.99 2.72 5.24
CA ALA A 287 19.79 1.49 5.27
C ALA A 287 19.87 0.93 6.70
N SER A 288 20.15 1.78 7.69
CA SER A 288 20.12 1.40 9.11
C SER A 288 18.75 0.87 9.52
N VAL A 289 17.68 1.56 9.08
CA VAL A 289 16.30 1.11 9.22
C VAL A 289 16.06 -0.28 8.61
N GLY A 290 16.53 -0.48 7.37
CA GLY A 290 16.36 -1.75 6.66
C GLY A 290 17.05 -2.92 7.35
N ILE A 291 18.25 -2.71 7.90
CA ILE A 291 19.00 -3.72 8.68
C ILE A 291 18.19 -4.14 9.90
N VAL A 292 17.77 -3.17 10.71
CA VAL A 292 17.07 -3.45 11.98
C VAL A 292 15.72 -4.09 11.74
N LEU A 293 14.99 -3.65 10.70
CA LEU A 293 13.72 -4.29 10.37
C LEU A 293 13.93 -5.72 9.85
N ASN A 294 14.97 -5.96 9.06
CA ASN A 294 15.29 -7.32 8.63
C ASN A 294 15.60 -8.24 9.82
N GLU A 295 16.37 -7.76 10.81
CA GLU A 295 16.64 -8.49 12.05
C GLU A 295 15.36 -8.78 12.86
N TYR A 296 14.49 -7.77 13.01
CA TYR A 296 13.21 -7.93 13.70
C TYR A 296 12.31 -8.96 13.01
N MET A 297 12.20 -8.90 11.67
CA MET A 297 11.39 -9.83 10.88
C MET A 297 11.96 -11.27 10.93
N ALA A 298 13.28 -11.42 10.92
CA ALA A 298 13.92 -12.73 11.12
C ALA A 298 13.68 -13.30 12.53
N SER A 299 13.69 -12.44 13.55
CA SER A 299 13.32 -12.82 14.93
C SER A 299 11.86 -13.27 15.02
N LEU A 300 10.93 -12.58 14.35
CA LEU A 300 9.52 -13.00 14.28
C LEU A 300 9.37 -14.36 13.60
N GLU A 301 10.05 -14.56 12.46
CA GLU A 301 10.05 -15.83 11.71
C GLU A 301 10.52 -16.99 12.61
N HIS A 302 11.63 -16.78 13.33
CA HIS A 302 12.15 -17.78 14.27
C HIS A 302 11.18 -18.06 15.43
N ARG A 303 10.58 -17.01 16.02
CA ARG A 303 9.63 -17.13 17.14
C ARG A 303 8.32 -17.81 16.75
N ASN A 304 7.81 -17.55 15.55
CA ASN A 304 6.54 -18.08 15.07
C ASN A 304 6.66 -19.55 14.62
N GLY A 305 7.86 -19.98 14.21
CA GLY A 305 8.14 -21.34 13.80
C GLY A 305 7.36 -21.79 12.54
N PRO A 306 7.56 -23.03 12.08
CA PRO A 306 7.06 -23.47 10.78
C PRO A 306 5.58 -23.87 10.72
N THR A 307 4.87 -24.05 11.85
CA THR A 307 3.68 -24.93 11.87
C THR A 307 2.36 -24.31 12.34
N SER A 308 2.28 -23.04 12.76
CA SER A 308 0.99 -22.49 13.25
C SER A 308 0.61 -21.07 12.83
N ARG A 309 1.55 -20.26 12.31
CA ARG A 309 1.29 -18.85 11.97
C ARG A 309 2.14 -18.40 10.78
N SER A 310 1.66 -17.40 10.04
CA SER A 310 2.44 -16.68 9.03
C SER A 310 3.80 -16.26 9.63
N PRO A 311 4.92 -16.33 8.88
CA PRO A 311 6.25 -16.11 9.44
C PRO A 311 6.39 -14.73 10.11
N TYR A 312 5.72 -13.71 9.56
CA TYR A 312 5.72 -12.35 10.10
C TYR A 312 4.49 -11.99 10.95
N PHE A 313 3.67 -12.98 11.34
CA PHE A 313 2.49 -12.74 12.15
C PHE A 313 2.81 -11.96 13.45
N PRO A 314 1.96 -10.99 13.86
CA PRO A 314 0.67 -10.61 13.28
C PRO A 314 0.76 -9.65 12.11
N PHE A 315 1.96 -9.16 11.78
CA PHE A 315 2.10 -8.11 10.78
C PHE A 315 1.91 -8.65 9.38
N ASN A 316 1.19 -7.84 8.61
CA ASN A 316 1.05 -8.02 7.18
C ASN A 316 1.14 -6.67 6.45
N LEU A 317 1.44 -5.57 7.16
CA LEU A 317 1.72 -4.26 6.58
C LEU A 317 2.93 -3.68 7.28
N ILE A 318 3.94 -3.31 6.51
CA ILE A 318 5.09 -2.55 6.99
C ILE A 318 5.03 -1.17 6.35
N LEU A 319 5.05 -0.11 7.16
CA LEU A 319 4.95 1.28 6.71
C LEU A 319 6.23 2.03 7.09
N THR A 320 6.84 2.71 6.11
CA THR A 320 8.11 3.44 6.32
C THR A 320 8.13 4.77 5.56
N ASP A 321 8.90 5.72 6.09
CA ASP A 321 9.41 6.86 5.31
C ASP A 321 10.49 6.38 4.31
N HIS A 322 10.75 7.18 3.26
CA HIS A 322 11.80 6.90 2.27
C HIS A 322 11.75 5.48 1.66
N ALA A 323 10.53 5.05 1.35
CA ALA A 323 10.20 3.67 1.01
C ALA A 323 10.74 3.25 -0.37
N ASP A 324 11.29 4.17 -1.16
CA ASP A 324 11.90 3.88 -2.47
C ASP A 324 13.13 2.98 -2.37
N LYS A 325 13.84 3.02 -1.23
CA LYS A 325 14.99 2.16 -0.97
C LYS A 325 14.60 0.71 -0.68
N TRP A 326 13.31 0.41 -0.53
CA TRP A 326 12.85 -0.91 -0.13
C TRP A 326 13.05 -2.02 -1.15
N ARG A 327 13.19 -1.65 -2.43
CA ARG A 327 13.33 -2.60 -3.53
C ARG A 327 14.43 -3.66 -3.29
N SER A 328 15.50 -3.31 -2.58
CA SER A 328 16.59 -4.24 -2.25
C SER A 328 16.19 -5.32 -1.23
N TYR A 329 15.25 -5.03 -0.34
CA TYR A 329 14.77 -5.96 0.71
C TYR A 329 13.50 -6.71 0.28
N HIS A 330 12.72 -6.10 -0.61
CA HIS A 330 11.42 -6.58 -1.08
C HIS A 330 11.44 -8.05 -1.57
N ALA A 331 12.32 -8.39 -2.53
CA ALA A 331 12.26 -9.69 -3.18
C ALA A 331 12.46 -10.88 -2.23
N GLU A 332 13.28 -10.72 -1.19
CA GLU A 332 13.56 -11.77 -0.22
C GLU A 332 12.39 -11.99 0.74
N TRP A 333 11.82 -10.93 1.29
CA TRP A 333 10.71 -11.03 2.24
C TRP A 333 9.43 -11.56 1.59
N HIS A 334 9.13 -11.09 0.38
CA HIS A 334 7.99 -11.63 -0.39
C HIS A 334 8.17 -13.12 -0.67
N ARG A 335 9.38 -13.56 -1.05
CA ARG A 335 9.68 -14.98 -1.28
C ARG A 335 9.50 -15.81 0.00
N ARG A 336 10.02 -15.34 1.14
CA ARG A 336 9.91 -16.03 2.44
C ARG A 336 8.48 -16.13 2.95
N GLN A 337 7.70 -15.04 2.86
CA GLN A 337 6.28 -15.04 3.21
C GLN A 337 5.50 -16.09 2.41
N LEU A 338 5.90 -16.37 1.17
CA LEU A 338 5.17 -17.24 0.25
C LEU A 338 5.62 -18.70 0.26
N SER A 339 6.82 -19.01 0.76
CA SER A 339 7.20 -20.39 1.10
C SER A 339 6.39 -20.95 2.26
N PHE A 340 5.73 -20.10 3.05
CA PHE A 340 4.76 -20.53 4.05
C PHE A 340 3.45 -20.95 3.38
N GLN A 341 3.16 -22.25 3.43
CA GLN A 341 1.81 -22.76 3.26
C GLN A 341 1.28 -23.10 4.65
N PRO A 342 0.21 -22.45 5.13
CA PRO A 342 -0.44 -22.92 6.36
C PRO A 342 -0.78 -24.40 6.16
N GLY A 343 -0.40 -25.25 7.12
CA GLY A 343 -0.80 -26.65 7.09
C GLY A 343 -2.33 -26.73 6.96
N ASN A 344 -2.78 -27.61 6.04
CA ASN A 344 -4.21 -27.84 5.79
C ASN A 344 -4.99 -28.16 7.06
#